data_AF-A0A829ZVI0-F1
#
_entry.id   AF-A0A829ZVI0-F1
#
_cell.length_a   1.000
_cell.length_b   1.000
_cell.length_c   1.000
_cell.angle_alpha   90.00
_cell.angle_beta   90.00
_cell.angle_gamma   90.00
#
_symmetry.space_group_name_H-M   'P 1'
#
loop_
_entity.id
_entity.type
_entity.pdbx_description
1 polymer ?
#
loop_
_entity_poly.entity_id
_entity_poly.type
_entity_poly.pdbx_seq_one_letter_code
_entity_poly.pdbx_strand_id
1 'polypeptide(L)'
;MGTCIYCGKPAGFLRKKHRECAEKRDRGWAEMVNLAKDAALGESPEGTLETLAGRLEEVARESFIPPEQVRDALIAGWEKAVNHFLEDGNLDAQEENRLAQFARHFDFTQEDLDRNGFYTRFVKGAVLRELMEGKVPSRFHPVGELPFNFQKSEALIWAFNDVAYYEEKTRRGYVGGSHGVSFRIAKGVYYRVGSFRGRPVEITEKVLVDRGILAVTTKHLYFQGAKKAFRVRWDKVVSFMPYSDGIGIQRDATTAKPQFFVTGDGWFTYNLLANIANLG
;
A
#
# COMPACT_ATOMS: atom_id res chain seq x y z
N MET A 1 -3.79 -48.53 -5.27
CA MET A 1 -3.63 -47.56 -6.39
C MET A 1 -4.22 -46.25 -5.92
N GLY A 2 -3.51 -45.12 -6.03
CA GLY A 2 -4.05 -43.84 -5.55
C GLY A 2 -5.17 -43.33 -6.45
N THR A 3 -6.15 -42.63 -5.89
CA THR A 3 -7.23 -41.96 -6.63
C THR A 3 -6.86 -40.50 -6.87
N CYS A 4 -7.14 -39.97 -8.05
CA CYS A 4 -6.92 -38.57 -8.37
C CYS A 4 -7.90 -37.70 -7.58
N ILE A 5 -7.38 -36.77 -6.77
CA ILE A 5 -8.18 -35.84 -5.96
C ILE A 5 -9.07 -34.88 -6.76
N TYR A 6 -8.87 -34.78 -8.08
CA TYR A 6 -9.62 -33.84 -8.94
C TYR A 6 -10.72 -34.53 -9.74
N CYS A 7 -10.39 -35.63 -10.44
CA CYS A 7 -11.32 -36.30 -11.35
C CYS A 7 -11.89 -37.62 -10.80
N GLY A 8 -11.45 -38.07 -9.62
CA GLY A 8 -11.92 -39.31 -9.00
C GLY A 8 -11.44 -40.61 -9.69
N LYS A 9 -10.67 -40.52 -10.78
CA LYS A 9 -10.16 -41.68 -11.52
C LYS A 9 -8.82 -42.19 -10.94
N PRO A 10 -8.42 -43.46 -11.19
CA PRO A 10 -7.14 -43.99 -10.73
C PRO A 10 -5.94 -43.15 -11.21
N ALA A 11 -5.10 -42.67 -10.29
CA ALA A 11 -3.93 -41.82 -10.53
C ALA A 11 -2.62 -42.62 -10.70
N GLY A 12 -2.64 -43.92 -10.43
CA GLY A 12 -1.48 -44.81 -10.51
C GLY A 12 -0.83 -45.10 -9.15
N PHE A 13 0.33 -45.75 -9.20
CA PHE A 13 1.08 -46.13 -7.99
C PHE A 13 1.70 -44.89 -7.33
N LEU A 14 1.46 -44.72 -6.03
CA LEU A 14 1.97 -43.61 -5.19
C LEU A 14 1.63 -42.17 -5.66
N ARG A 15 0.71 -41.99 -6.61
CA ARG A 15 0.26 -40.67 -7.07
C ARG A 15 -1.08 -40.28 -6.46
N LYS A 16 -1.20 -39.01 -6.04
CA LYS A 16 -2.45 -38.42 -5.51
C LYS A 16 -3.25 -37.64 -6.56
N LYS A 17 -2.65 -37.31 -7.72
CA LYS A 17 -3.28 -36.54 -8.79
C LYS A 17 -2.67 -36.87 -10.16
N HIS A 18 -3.44 -36.68 -11.24
CA HIS A 18 -2.91 -36.66 -12.61
C HIS A 18 -2.22 -35.32 -12.88
N ARG A 19 -1.14 -35.34 -13.68
CA ARG A 19 -0.44 -34.12 -14.11
C ARG A 19 -1.37 -33.21 -14.90
N GLU A 20 -2.11 -33.77 -15.86
CA GLU A 20 -3.05 -33.04 -16.71
C GLU A 20 -4.19 -32.40 -15.91
N CYS A 21 -4.73 -33.08 -14.89
CA CYS A 21 -5.74 -32.49 -14.01
C CYS A 21 -5.17 -31.33 -13.17
N ALA A 22 -3.91 -31.42 -12.73
CA ALA A 22 -3.26 -30.32 -12.03
C ALA A 22 -3.04 -29.12 -12.96
N GLU A 23 -2.50 -29.34 -14.16
CA GLU A 23 -2.30 -28.29 -15.17
C GLU A 23 -3.61 -27.65 -15.63
N LYS A 24 -4.70 -28.44 -15.75
CA LYS A 24 -6.03 -27.90 -16.05
C LYS A 24 -6.54 -27.00 -14.93
N ARG A 25 -6.37 -27.43 -13.67
CA ARG A 25 -6.75 -26.63 -12.50
C ARG A 25 -5.95 -25.34 -12.40
N ASP A 26 -4.63 -25.40 -12.57
CA ASP A 26 -3.76 -24.22 -12.49
C ASP A 26 -4.09 -23.19 -13.58
N ARG A 27 -4.36 -23.66 -14.80
CA ARG A 27 -4.81 -22.80 -15.91
C ARG A 27 -6.18 -22.18 -15.65
N GLY A 28 -7.16 -22.98 -15.19
CA GLY A 28 -8.49 -22.47 -14.87
C GLY A 28 -8.46 -21.41 -13.76
N TRP A 29 -7.61 -21.60 -12.75
CA TRP A 29 -7.43 -20.59 -11.69
C TRP A 29 -6.85 -19.30 -12.26
N ALA A 30 -5.78 -19.39 -13.05
CA ALA A 30 -5.17 -18.22 -13.68
C ALA A 30 -6.16 -17.48 -14.59
N GLU A 31 -6.99 -18.21 -15.33
CA GLU A 31 -8.05 -17.67 -16.18
C GLU A 31 -9.11 -16.94 -15.36
N MET A 32 -9.66 -17.55 -14.31
CA MET A 32 -10.64 -16.90 -13.43
C MET A 32 -10.12 -15.59 -12.84
N VAL A 33 -8.87 -15.60 -12.36
CA VAL A 33 -8.23 -14.41 -11.80
C VAL A 33 -8.02 -13.32 -12.85
N ASN A 34 -7.64 -13.68 -14.08
CA ASN A 34 -7.46 -12.70 -15.15
C ASN A 34 -8.81 -12.12 -15.62
N LEU A 35 -9.85 -12.95 -15.78
CA LEU A 35 -11.21 -12.49 -16.08
C LEU A 35 -11.70 -11.51 -15.03
N ALA A 36 -11.48 -11.81 -13.74
CA ALA A 36 -11.84 -10.91 -12.65
C ALA A 36 -11.04 -9.60 -12.68
N LYS A 37 -9.72 -9.66 -12.95
CA LYS A 37 -8.88 -8.48 -13.10
C LYS A 37 -9.35 -7.58 -14.25
N ASP A 38 -9.56 -8.15 -15.43
CA ASP A 38 -9.94 -7.38 -16.62
C ASP A 38 -11.33 -6.76 -16.44
N ALA A 39 -12.27 -7.47 -15.79
CA ALA A 39 -13.55 -6.91 -15.40
C ALA A 39 -13.42 -5.77 -14.37
N ALA A 40 -12.53 -5.91 -13.37
CA ALA A 40 -12.26 -4.85 -12.39
C ALA A 40 -11.63 -3.59 -13.02
N LEU A 41 -10.83 -3.76 -14.08
CA LEU A 41 -10.29 -2.66 -14.87
C LEU A 41 -11.29 -2.10 -15.90
N GLY A 42 -12.42 -2.76 -16.13
CA GLY A 42 -13.40 -2.37 -17.15
C GLY A 42 -12.95 -2.69 -18.59
N GLU A 43 -12.03 -3.64 -18.74
CA GLU A 43 -11.47 -4.13 -20.01
C GLU A 43 -12.18 -5.39 -20.53
N SER A 44 -13.21 -5.86 -19.82
CA SER A 44 -13.97 -7.06 -20.20
C SER A 44 -14.62 -6.91 -21.59
N PRO A 45 -14.25 -7.75 -22.59
CA PRO A 45 -14.77 -7.62 -23.96
C PRO A 45 -16.24 -8.06 -24.12
N GLU A 46 -16.78 -8.85 -23.19
CA GLU A 46 -17.99 -9.67 -23.43
C GLU A 46 -19.04 -9.63 -22.30
N GLY A 47 -18.88 -8.83 -21.25
CA GLY A 47 -19.90 -8.83 -20.20
C GLY A 47 -19.71 -7.81 -19.08
N THR A 48 -20.85 -7.35 -18.57
CA THR A 48 -20.99 -6.54 -17.37
C THR A 48 -20.76 -7.39 -16.11
N LEU A 49 -20.50 -6.74 -14.96
CA LEU A 49 -20.17 -7.41 -13.69
C LEU A 49 -21.17 -8.52 -13.31
N GLU A 50 -22.44 -8.35 -13.70
CA GLU A 50 -23.55 -9.28 -13.44
C GLU A 50 -23.31 -10.68 -14.03
N THR A 51 -22.58 -10.78 -15.14
CA THR A 51 -22.33 -12.07 -15.82
C THR A 51 -21.03 -12.74 -15.38
N LEU A 52 -20.15 -12.01 -14.69
CA LEU A 52 -18.80 -12.47 -14.36
C LEU A 52 -18.80 -13.67 -13.42
N ALA A 53 -19.64 -13.66 -12.39
CA ALA A 53 -19.72 -14.76 -11.43
C ALA A 53 -20.07 -16.09 -12.12
N GLY A 54 -21.09 -16.10 -12.98
CA GLY A 54 -21.49 -17.29 -13.73
C GLY A 54 -20.39 -17.82 -14.66
N ARG A 55 -19.62 -16.92 -15.30
CA ARG A 55 -18.48 -17.32 -16.13
C ARG A 55 -17.37 -17.96 -15.30
N LEU A 56 -17.04 -17.39 -14.14
CA LEU A 56 -16.05 -17.96 -13.24
C LEU A 56 -16.49 -19.32 -12.68
N GLU A 57 -17.77 -19.50 -12.37
CA GLU A 57 -18.35 -20.79 -11.96
C GLU A 57 -18.23 -21.85 -13.07
N GLU A 58 -18.42 -21.47 -14.32
CA GLU A 58 -18.24 -22.37 -15.47
C GLU A 58 -16.77 -22.81 -15.60
N VAL A 59 -15.83 -21.87 -15.60
CA VAL A 59 -14.39 -22.16 -15.65
C VAL A 59 -13.99 -23.03 -14.45
N ALA A 60 -14.53 -22.75 -13.26
CA ALA A 60 -14.23 -23.52 -12.05
C ALA A 60 -14.69 -24.98 -12.18
N ARG A 61 -15.93 -25.19 -12.61
CA ARG A 61 -16.51 -26.51 -12.84
C ARG A 61 -15.71 -27.31 -13.87
N GLU A 62 -15.31 -26.69 -14.97
CA GLU A 62 -14.52 -27.36 -16.01
C GLU A 62 -13.10 -27.69 -15.56
N SER A 63 -12.55 -26.93 -14.60
CA SER A 63 -11.15 -26.99 -14.20
C SER A 63 -10.92 -27.69 -12.86
N PHE A 64 -11.90 -28.42 -12.33
CA PHE A 64 -11.82 -29.10 -11.02
C PHE A 64 -11.53 -28.14 -9.86
N ILE A 65 -12.04 -26.92 -9.95
CA ILE A 65 -11.95 -25.89 -8.91
C ILE A 65 -13.30 -25.89 -8.17
N PRO A 66 -13.28 -26.02 -6.83
CA PRO A 66 -14.50 -25.97 -6.04
C PRO A 66 -15.20 -24.60 -6.16
N PRO A 67 -16.55 -24.53 -6.22
CA PRO A 67 -17.29 -23.28 -6.36
C PRO A 67 -16.97 -22.23 -5.29
N GLU A 68 -16.62 -22.65 -4.07
CA GLU A 68 -16.22 -21.74 -3.00
C GLU A 68 -14.95 -20.91 -3.33
N GLN A 69 -14.10 -21.39 -4.24
CA GLN A 69 -12.90 -20.66 -4.67
C GLN A 69 -13.19 -19.58 -5.72
N VAL A 70 -14.43 -19.47 -6.22
CA VAL A 70 -14.83 -18.39 -7.14
C VAL A 70 -14.69 -17.03 -6.46
N ARG A 71 -15.10 -16.91 -5.19
CA ARG A 71 -14.94 -15.67 -4.41
C ARG A 71 -13.47 -15.31 -4.25
N ASP A 72 -12.61 -16.28 -3.96
CA ASP A 72 -11.17 -16.07 -3.82
C ASP A 72 -10.54 -15.61 -5.15
N ALA A 73 -10.99 -16.14 -6.29
CA ALA A 73 -10.52 -15.72 -7.61
C ALA A 73 -10.95 -14.28 -7.95
N LEU A 74 -12.17 -13.88 -7.58
CA LEU A 74 -12.64 -12.51 -7.74
C LEU A 74 -11.80 -11.53 -6.91
N ILE A 75 -11.52 -11.86 -5.65
CA ILE A 75 -10.67 -11.06 -4.77
C ILE A 75 -9.25 -10.97 -5.35
N ALA A 76 -8.65 -12.10 -5.76
CA ALA A 76 -7.32 -12.11 -6.36
C ALA A 76 -7.24 -11.32 -7.68
N GLY A 77 -8.32 -11.31 -8.48
CA GLY A 77 -8.42 -10.47 -9.66
C GLY A 77 -8.46 -8.99 -9.31
N TRP A 78 -9.25 -8.62 -8.31
CA TRP A 78 -9.31 -7.25 -7.78
C TRP A 78 -7.95 -6.81 -7.22
N GLU A 79 -7.24 -7.65 -6.47
CA GLU A 79 -5.89 -7.39 -5.97
C GLU A 79 -4.91 -7.10 -7.12
N LYS A 80 -4.96 -7.90 -8.21
CA LYS A 80 -4.15 -7.64 -9.41
C LYS A 80 -4.52 -6.32 -10.09
N ALA A 81 -5.80 -5.95 -10.11
CA ALA A 81 -6.24 -4.68 -10.68
C ALA A 81 -5.80 -3.48 -9.82
N VAL A 82 -5.79 -3.62 -8.48
CA VAL A 82 -5.20 -2.62 -7.57
C VAL A 82 -3.69 -2.46 -7.80
N ASN A 83 -2.96 -3.55 -8.00
CA ASN A 83 -1.55 -3.46 -8.38
C ASN A 83 -1.36 -2.67 -9.68
N HIS A 84 -2.17 -2.96 -10.70
CA HIS A 84 -2.13 -2.24 -11.96
C HIS A 84 -2.33 -0.73 -11.76
N PHE A 85 -3.40 -0.34 -11.07
CA PHE A 85 -3.73 1.05 -10.70
C PHE A 85 -2.58 1.78 -9.97
N LEU A 86 -1.80 1.06 -9.15
CA LEU A 86 -0.67 1.64 -8.41
C LEU A 86 0.65 1.64 -9.20
N GLU A 87 0.74 0.89 -10.31
CA GLU A 87 1.97 0.70 -11.08
C GLU A 87 1.95 1.41 -12.44
N ASP A 88 0.78 1.63 -13.04
CA ASP A 88 0.64 2.40 -14.28
C ASP A 88 1.12 3.84 -14.11
N GLY A 89 0.96 4.36 -12.90
CA GLY A 89 1.47 5.63 -12.46
C GLY A 89 0.59 6.84 -12.77
N ASN A 90 -0.67 6.65 -13.13
CA ASN A 90 -1.59 7.76 -13.35
C ASN A 90 -2.57 7.95 -12.20
N LEU A 91 -2.75 6.94 -11.33
CA LEU A 91 -3.75 6.94 -10.25
C LEU A 91 -5.09 7.48 -10.76
N ASP A 92 -5.63 6.87 -11.83
CA ASP A 92 -6.78 7.43 -12.53
C ASP A 92 -8.07 7.33 -11.69
N ALA A 93 -8.87 8.40 -11.72
CA ALA A 93 -10.11 8.47 -10.95
C ALA A 93 -11.20 7.52 -11.49
N GLN A 94 -11.21 7.20 -12.80
CA GLN A 94 -12.17 6.24 -13.34
C GLN A 94 -11.79 4.82 -12.94
N GLU A 95 -10.51 4.46 -12.98
CA GLU A 95 -10.00 3.18 -12.47
C GLU A 95 -10.32 2.99 -10.99
N GLU A 96 -10.07 4.01 -10.15
CA GLU A 96 -10.46 3.96 -8.73
C GLU A 96 -11.96 3.68 -8.57
N ASN A 97 -12.80 4.38 -9.34
CA ASN A 97 -14.25 4.19 -9.30
C ASN A 97 -14.67 2.79 -9.75
N ARG A 98 -14.03 2.21 -10.78
CA ARG A 98 -14.29 0.84 -11.25
C ARG A 98 -13.91 -0.19 -10.18
N LEU A 99 -12.74 -0.05 -9.54
CA LEU A 99 -12.31 -0.91 -8.44
C LEU A 99 -13.28 -0.85 -7.25
N ALA A 100 -13.79 0.35 -6.91
CA ALA A 100 -14.79 0.54 -5.86
C ALA A 100 -16.18 0.00 -6.24
N GLN A 101 -16.56 0.07 -7.52
CA GLN A 101 -17.80 -0.54 -8.02
C GLN A 101 -17.71 -2.07 -8.02
N PHE A 102 -16.58 -2.64 -8.44
CA PHE A 102 -16.33 -4.08 -8.41
C PHE A 102 -16.46 -4.65 -6.99
N ALA A 103 -15.79 -4.02 -6.03
CA ALA A 103 -15.85 -4.43 -4.62
C ALA A 103 -17.28 -4.39 -4.06
N ARG A 104 -18.04 -3.34 -4.38
CA ARG A 104 -19.44 -3.20 -3.96
C ARG A 104 -20.36 -4.21 -4.65
N HIS A 105 -20.15 -4.49 -5.94
CA HIS A 105 -20.99 -5.41 -6.70
C HIS A 105 -20.95 -6.84 -6.13
N PHE A 106 -19.79 -7.29 -5.66
CA PHE A 106 -19.61 -8.62 -5.08
C PHE A 106 -19.69 -8.66 -3.54
N ASP A 107 -20.18 -7.58 -2.92
CA ASP A 107 -20.32 -7.43 -1.47
C ASP A 107 -19.03 -7.82 -0.71
N PHE A 108 -17.89 -7.30 -1.17
CA PHE A 108 -16.62 -7.51 -0.49
C PHE A 108 -16.51 -6.56 0.70
N THR A 109 -16.24 -7.14 1.87
CA THR A 109 -15.93 -6.37 3.07
C THR A 109 -14.50 -5.84 3.00
N GLN A 110 -14.19 -4.83 3.82
CA GLN A 110 -12.79 -4.40 3.99
C GLN A 110 -11.91 -5.56 4.47
N GLU A 111 -12.40 -6.43 5.35
CA GLU A 111 -11.67 -7.59 5.84
C GLU A 111 -11.34 -8.58 4.70
N ASP A 112 -12.27 -8.80 3.77
CA ASP A 112 -12.02 -9.64 2.59
C ASP A 112 -10.89 -9.10 1.70
N LEU A 113 -10.89 -7.78 1.48
CA LEU A 113 -9.96 -7.12 0.57
C LEU A 113 -8.60 -6.78 1.19
N ASP A 114 -8.51 -6.76 2.53
CA ASP A 114 -7.30 -6.40 3.25
C ASP A 114 -6.54 -7.60 3.83
N ARG A 115 -6.96 -8.84 3.57
CA ARG A 115 -6.24 -10.05 4.01
C ARG A 115 -4.75 -10.04 3.62
N ASN A 116 -4.47 -9.52 2.43
CA ASN A 116 -3.13 -9.34 1.88
C ASN A 116 -2.70 -7.85 1.83
N GLY A 117 -3.41 -6.96 2.53
CA GLY A 117 -3.11 -5.52 2.60
C GLY A 117 -3.52 -4.69 1.37
N PHE A 118 -4.27 -5.26 0.42
CA PHE A 118 -4.58 -4.59 -0.85
C PHE A 118 -5.63 -3.49 -0.71
N TYR A 119 -6.62 -3.64 0.17
CA TYR A 119 -7.53 -2.55 0.49
C TYR A 119 -6.79 -1.33 1.02
N THR A 120 -5.89 -1.53 1.98
CA THR A 120 -5.05 -0.45 2.51
C THR A 120 -4.23 0.20 1.39
N ARG A 121 -3.64 -0.57 0.47
CA ARG A 121 -2.89 -0.04 -0.69
C ARG A 121 -3.78 0.74 -1.66
N PHE A 122 -4.99 0.26 -1.92
CA PHE A 122 -5.99 0.97 -2.74
C PHE A 122 -6.36 2.32 -2.13
N VAL A 123 -6.67 2.37 -0.82
CA VAL A 123 -6.99 3.62 -0.12
C VAL A 123 -5.80 4.58 -0.14
N LYS A 124 -4.57 4.09 0.05
CA LYS A 124 -3.34 4.89 -0.08
C LYS A 124 -3.22 5.55 -1.46
N GLY A 125 -3.50 4.81 -2.54
CA GLY A 125 -3.52 5.36 -3.89
C GLY A 125 -4.56 6.47 -4.07
N ALA A 126 -5.78 6.25 -3.58
CA ALA A 126 -6.85 7.25 -3.61
C ALA A 126 -6.52 8.53 -2.82
N VAL A 127 -5.89 8.37 -1.64
CA VAL A 127 -5.39 9.49 -0.82
C VAL A 127 -4.35 10.30 -1.59
N LEU A 128 -3.39 9.65 -2.24
CA LEU A 128 -2.38 10.36 -3.03
C LEU A 128 -2.99 11.10 -4.22
N ARG A 129 -3.92 10.48 -4.94
CA ARG A 129 -4.64 11.11 -6.06
C ARG A 129 -5.35 12.39 -5.61
N GLU A 130 -6.12 12.33 -4.53
CA GLU A 130 -6.84 13.50 -4.00
C GLU A 130 -5.88 14.63 -3.60
N LEU A 131 -4.76 14.31 -2.95
CA LEU A 131 -3.74 15.31 -2.61
C LEU A 131 -3.15 15.98 -3.85
N MET A 132 -2.88 15.21 -4.91
CA MET A 132 -2.38 15.74 -6.18
C MET A 132 -3.39 16.65 -6.88
N GLU A 133 -4.68 16.37 -6.71
CA GLU A 133 -5.78 17.23 -7.20
C GLU A 133 -5.99 18.49 -6.34
N GLY A 134 -5.18 18.71 -5.30
CA GLY A 134 -5.32 19.84 -4.39
C GLY A 134 -6.42 19.65 -3.34
N LYS A 135 -6.94 18.43 -3.17
CA LYS A 135 -8.02 18.12 -2.23
C LYS A 135 -7.44 17.58 -0.91
N VAL A 136 -8.16 17.81 0.18
CA VAL A 136 -7.84 17.22 1.49
C VAL A 136 -8.59 15.90 1.64
N PRO A 137 -7.91 14.74 1.67
CA PRO A 137 -8.55 13.45 1.82
C PRO A 137 -9.17 13.28 3.20
N SER A 138 -10.31 12.58 3.27
CA SER A 138 -10.99 12.19 4.51
C SER A 138 -11.30 10.68 4.55
N ARG A 139 -10.43 9.88 3.93
CA ARG A 139 -10.62 8.43 3.75
C ARG A 139 -10.12 7.59 4.91
N PHE A 140 -9.16 8.11 5.67
CA PHE A 140 -8.55 7.40 6.78
C PHE A 140 -9.36 7.56 8.06
N HIS A 141 -9.78 6.45 8.65
CA HIS A 141 -10.49 6.40 9.91
C HIS A 141 -9.64 5.62 10.91
N PRO A 142 -9.03 6.27 11.92
CA PRO A 142 -8.23 5.58 12.91
C PRO A 142 -9.11 4.62 13.73
N VAL A 143 -8.57 3.45 14.04
CA VAL A 143 -9.19 2.53 15.01
C VAL A 143 -8.90 3.06 16.41
N GLY A 144 -9.93 3.57 17.08
CA GLY A 144 -9.82 4.18 18.40
C GLY A 144 -9.44 5.66 18.38
N GLU A 145 -9.27 6.23 19.56
CA GLU A 145 -8.88 7.63 19.71
C GLU A 145 -7.38 7.82 19.48
N LEU A 146 -7.04 8.88 18.74
CA LEU A 146 -5.65 9.28 18.57
C LEU A 146 -5.19 10.14 19.75
N PRO A 147 -3.96 9.94 20.27
CA PRO A 147 -3.43 10.70 21.40
C PRO A 147 -2.94 12.11 21.00
N PHE A 148 -3.62 12.78 20.06
CA PHE A 148 -3.21 14.08 19.52
C PHE A 148 -4.29 15.13 19.71
N ASN A 149 -3.87 16.31 20.18
CA ASN A 149 -4.70 17.51 20.21
C ASN A 149 -4.44 18.32 18.94
N PHE A 150 -5.25 18.12 17.90
CA PHE A 150 -5.14 18.87 16.65
C PHE A 150 -5.55 20.34 16.83
N GLN A 151 -4.95 21.22 16.04
CA GLN A 151 -5.30 22.64 16.03
C GLN A 151 -6.67 22.87 15.37
N LYS A 152 -7.22 24.09 15.57
CA LYS A 152 -8.43 24.51 14.84
C LYS A 152 -8.20 24.41 13.33
N SER A 153 -9.18 23.87 12.63
CA SER A 153 -9.15 23.67 11.17
C SER A 153 -7.95 22.83 10.70
N GLU A 154 -7.49 21.90 11.54
CA GLU A 154 -6.49 20.90 11.17
C GLU A 154 -7.19 19.55 11.01
N ALA A 155 -7.01 18.92 9.85
CA ALA A 155 -7.63 17.63 9.54
C ALA A 155 -6.58 16.54 9.46
N LEU A 156 -6.88 15.37 10.03
CA LEU A 156 -6.07 14.16 9.88
C LEU A 156 -6.20 13.63 8.45
N ILE A 157 -5.06 13.29 7.84
CA ILE A 157 -5.01 12.68 6.50
C ILE A 157 -4.64 11.21 6.61
N TRP A 158 -3.64 10.87 7.44
CA TRP A 158 -3.21 9.49 7.66
C TRP A 158 -2.53 9.34 9.02
N ALA A 159 -2.58 8.15 9.62
CA ALA A 159 -1.74 7.79 10.75
C ALA A 159 -1.08 6.42 10.56
N PHE A 160 0.18 6.35 10.97
CA PHE A 160 0.96 5.12 11.02
C PHE A 160 1.11 4.69 12.48
N ASN A 161 0.87 3.41 12.75
CA ASN A 161 1.08 2.81 14.07
C ASN A 161 2.45 2.11 14.13
N ASP A 162 2.96 1.90 15.34
CA ASP A 162 4.25 1.24 15.61
C ASP A 162 5.43 1.79 14.77
N VAL A 163 5.45 3.12 14.56
CA VAL A 163 6.53 3.79 13.85
C VAL A 163 7.76 3.87 14.73
N ALA A 164 8.86 3.29 14.26
CA ALA A 164 10.15 3.44 14.90
C ALA A 164 10.78 4.79 14.53
N TYR A 165 11.02 5.62 15.55
CA TYR A 165 11.61 6.94 15.43
C TYR A 165 13.09 6.92 15.80
N TYR A 166 13.94 7.36 14.87
CA TYR A 166 15.38 7.42 15.04
C TYR A 166 15.93 8.84 14.89
N GLU A 167 17.03 9.12 15.59
CA GLU A 167 17.85 10.32 15.42
C GLU A 167 19.31 9.92 15.18
N GLU A 168 20.08 10.79 14.51
CA GLU A 168 21.53 10.61 14.37
C GLU A 168 22.27 10.73 15.71
N LYS A 169 23.19 9.78 15.95
CA LYS A 169 24.09 9.82 17.11
C LYS A 169 25.22 10.80 16.83
N THR A 170 25.34 11.86 17.61
CA THR A 170 26.50 12.75 17.54
C THR A 170 27.71 12.02 18.12
N ARG A 171 28.66 11.58 17.28
CA ARG A 171 29.99 11.17 17.74
C ARG A 171 30.86 12.42 17.80
N ARG A 172 31.40 12.75 18.99
CA ARG A 172 32.46 13.77 19.11
C ARG A 172 33.77 13.14 18.63
N GLY A 173 34.10 13.38 17.36
CA GLY A 173 35.38 13.05 16.75
C GLY A 173 35.60 13.99 15.57
N TYR A 174 36.84 14.41 15.33
CA TYR A 174 37.17 15.21 14.16
C TYR A 174 37.08 14.28 12.94
N VAL A 175 36.01 14.41 12.16
CA VAL A 175 35.83 13.69 10.90
C VAL A 175 35.44 14.71 9.85
N GLY A 176 36.31 14.88 8.85
CA GLY A 176 36.02 15.70 7.67
C GLY A 176 34.99 15.01 6.79
N GLY A 177 34.09 15.82 6.22
CA GLY A 177 33.22 15.43 5.12
C GLY A 177 31.93 14.72 5.53
N SER A 178 30.90 15.49 5.86
CA SER A 178 29.52 15.00 5.80
C SER A 178 29.22 14.61 4.35
N HIS A 179 29.10 13.32 4.08
CA HIS A 179 28.51 12.83 2.83
C HIS A 179 27.01 13.09 2.89
N GLY A 180 26.61 14.31 2.54
CA GLY A 180 25.21 14.63 2.28
C GLY A 180 24.76 13.79 1.09
N VAL A 181 23.93 12.78 1.35
CA VAL A 181 23.25 12.06 0.26
C VAL A 181 22.26 13.05 -0.35
N SER A 182 22.64 13.66 -1.46
CA SER A 182 21.79 14.57 -2.21
C SER A 182 20.74 13.74 -2.95
N PHE A 183 19.51 13.72 -2.42
CA PHE A 183 18.36 13.25 -3.17
C PHE A 183 17.82 14.40 -3.99
N ARG A 184 17.72 14.22 -5.31
CA ARG A 184 17.02 15.18 -6.17
C ARG A 184 15.55 15.18 -5.77
N ILE A 185 15.05 16.32 -5.29
CA ILE A 185 13.62 16.56 -5.11
C ILE A 185 13.02 16.60 -6.51
N ALA A 186 12.44 15.49 -6.96
CA ALA A 186 11.66 15.50 -8.19
C ALA A 186 10.41 16.34 -7.94
N LYS A 187 10.16 17.33 -8.79
CA LYS A 187 8.83 17.93 -8.91
C LYS A 187 7.92 16.87 -9.53
N GLY A 188 7.21 16.12 -8.69
CA GLY A 188 6.32 15.05 -9.13
C GLY A 188 6.31 13.87 -8.15
N VAL A 189 5.17 13.18 -8.12
CA VAL A 189 4.94 11.98 -7.29
C VAL A 189 5.74 10.82 -7.86
N TYR A 190 6.33 9.98 -7.00
CA TYR A 190 6.80 8.68 -7.45
C TYR A 190 5.59 7.85 -7.80
N TYR A 191 5.32 7.72 -9.07
CA TYR A 191 4.10 7.07 -9.56
C TYR A 191 4.15 5.56 -9.54
N ARG A 192 5.35 4.97 -9.51
CA ARG A 192 5.52 3.51 -9.53
C ARG A 192 6.17 3.03 -8.26
N VAL A 193 5.50 2.15 -7.54
CA VAL A 193 6.04 1.51 -6.32
C VAL A 193 7.38 0.84 -6.63
N GLY A 194 7.47 0.11 -7.76
CA GLY A 194 8.70 -0.59 -8.18
C GLY A 194 9.86 0.32 -8.64
N SER A 195 9.62 1.62 -8.91
CA SER A 195 10.68 2.56 -9.29
C SER A 195 11.25 3.35 -8.11
N PHE A 196 10.69 3.18 -6.91
CA PHE A 196 11.12 3.86 -5.71
C PHE A 196 12.43 3.27 -5.17
N ARG A 197 13.55 3.88 -5.56
CA ARG A 197 14.91 3.43 -5.23
C ARG A 197 15.40 3.95 -3.87
N GLY A 198 14.55 3.84 -2.85
CA GLY A 198 14.96 4.08 -1.46
C GLY A 198 15.86 2.94 -0.97
N ARG A 199 16.82 3.26 -0.09
CA ARG A 199 17.49 2.25 0.74
C ARG A 199 16.71 2.11 2.06
N PRO A 200 16.80 1.00 2.78
CA PRO A 200 16.22 0.94 4.12
C PRO A 200 16.90 1.95 5.06
N VAL A 201 16.20 2.37 6.10
CA VAL A 201 16.79 3.22 7.14
C VAL A 201 17.93 2.45 7.84
N GLU A 202 19.18 2.82 7.56
CA GLU A 202 20.34 2.19 8.20
C GLU A 202 20.43 2.50 9.71
N ILE A 203 20.46 1.45 10.55
CA ILE A 203 20.41 1.54 12.01
C ILE A 203 21.80 1.83 12.62
N THR A 204 22.90 1.47 11.96
CA THR A 204 24.26 1.49 12.54
C THR A 204 24.77 2.86 12.97
N GLU A 205 24.26 3.94 12.40
CA GLU A 205 24.61 5.33 12.75
C GLU A 205 23.47 6.09 13.46
N LYS A 206 22.30 5.44 13.62
CA LYS A 206 21.07 6.03 14.13
C LYS A 206 20.65 5.37 15.44
N VAL A 207 20.19 6.15 16.40
CA VAL A 207 19.71 5.62 17.68
C VAL A 207 18.19 5.58 17.64
N LEU A 208 17.61 4.40 17.91
CA LEU A 208 16.19 4.28 18.15
C LEU A 208 15.84 5.12 19.38
N VAL A 209 15.07 6.17 19.19
CA VAL A 209 14.65 7.07 20.26
C VAL A 209 13.37 6.56 20.90
N ASP A 210 12.39 6.17 20.07
CA ASP A 210 11.07 5.76 20.54
C ASP A 210 10.30 4.95 19.48
N ARG A 211 9.19 4.34 19.89
CA ARG A 211 8.19 3.74 19.01
C ARG A 211 6.81 4.30 19.34
N GLY A 212 6.02 4.63 18.32
CA GLY A 212 4.76 5.32 18.54
C GLY A 212 3.91 5.53 17.31
N ILE A 213 2.97 6.46 17.42
CA ILE A 213 2.07 6.84 16.33
C ILE A 213 2.66 8.07 15.62
N LEU A 214 2.72 8.00 14.29
CA LEU A 214 3.04 9.13 13.42
C LEU A 214 1.77 9.56 12.70
N ALA A 215 1.25 10.75 12.99
CA ALA A 215 0.08 11.29 12.32
C ALA A 215 0.44 12.43 11.37
N VAL A 216 -0.15 12.39 10.19
CA VAL A 216 0.02 13.35 9.12
C VAL A 216 -1.28 14.11 8.96
N THR A 217 -1.23 15.43 9.11
CA THR A 217 -2.40 16.31 9.01
C THR A 217 -2.22 17.35 7.91
N THR A 218 -3.23 18.18 7.68
CA THR A 218 -3.13 19.33 6.77
C THR A 218 -2.10 20.39 7.19
N LYS A 219 -1.62 20.41 8.44
CA LYS A 219 -0.72 21.47 8.94
C LYS A 219 0.58 20.96 9.57
N HIS A 220 0.58 19.75 10.11
CA HIS A 220 1.70 19.23 10.87
C HIS A 220 1.93 17.72 10.68
N LEU A 221 3.18 17.34 10.91
CA LEU A 221 3.56 15.99 11.29
C LEU A 221 3.54 15.89 12.82
N TYR A 222 2.76 14.96 13.36
CA TYR A 222 2.76 14.63 14.79
C TYR A 222 3.44 13.31 15.03
N PHE A 223 4.19 13.21 16.13
CA PHE A 223 4.70 11.96 16.65
C PHE A 223 4.39 11.85 18.14
N GLN A 224 3.90 10.69 18.57
CA GLN A 224 3.67 10.35 19.97
C GLN A 224 4.13 8.91 20.22
N GLY A 225 5.21 8.76 20.98
CA GLY A 225 5.64 7.49 21.57
C GLY A 225 5.61 7.56 23.10
N ALA A 226 6.22 6.57 23.75
CA ALA A 226 6.24 6.48 25.22
C ALA A 226 7.17 7.51 25.88
N LYS A 227 8.20 7.96 25.16
CA LYS A 227 9.28 8.85 25.67
C LYS A 227 9.28 10.22 24.99
N LYS A 228 8.81 10.30 23.75
CA LYS A 228 8.84 11.53 22.93
C LYS A 228 7.47 11.82 22.35
N ALA A 229 7.11 13.10 22.43
CA ALA A 229 5.94 13.68 21.79
C ALA A 229 6.36 15.00 21.14
N PHE A 230 6.00 15.22 19.88
CA PHE A 230 6.24 16.48 19.20
C PHE A 230 5.30 16.68 18.02
N ARG A 231 5.24 17.93 17.55
CA ARG A 231 4.64 18.30 16.27
C ARG A 231 5.60 19.17 15.47
N VAL A 232 5.57 19.03 14.15
CA VAL A 232 6.39 19.80 13.21
C VAL A 232 5.46 20.39 12.16
N ARG A 233 5.47 21.71 11.98
CA ARG A 233 4.75 22.35 10.87
C ARG A 233 5.40 22.00 9.54
N TRP A 234 4.60 21.85 8.49
CA TRP A 234 5.13 21.53 7.15
C TRP A 234 6.14 22.56 6.64
N ASP A 235 5.89 23.85 6.86
CA ASP A 235 6.78 24.95 6.48
C ASP A 235 8.10 25.03 7.29
N LYS A 236 8.24 24.17 8.30
CA LYS A 236 9.48 23.98 9.07
C LYS A 236 10.24 22.71 8.70
N VAL A 237 9.81 22.00 7.66
CA VAL A 237 10.55 20.90 7.06
C VAL A 237 11.31 21.41 5.83
N VAL A 238 12.63 21.31 5.85
CA VAL A 238 13.52 21.82 4.78
C VAL A 238 13.75 20.76 3.70
N SER A 239 13.80 19.49 4.08
CA SER A 239 13.99 18.40 3.13
C SER A 239 13.40 17.08 3.63
N PHE A 240 13.01 16.26 2.65
CA PHE A 240 12.59 14.87 2.82
C PHE A 240 13.66 13.95 2.23
N MET A 241 14.02 12.91 2.98
CA MET A 241 14.96 11.87 2.57
C MET A 241 14.19 10.56 2.38
N PRO A 242 13.99 10.09 1.14
CA PRO A 242 13.26 8.85 0.88
C PRO A 242 14.06 7.62 1.31
N TYR A 243 13.40 6.70 2.03
CA TYR A 243 13.91 5.36 2.36
C TYR A 243 12.87 4.33 1.96
N SER A 244 13.25 3.10 1.63
CA SER A 244 12.30 2.06 1.15
C SER A 244 11.21 1.71 2.17
N ASP A 245 11.53 1.82 3.46
CA ASP A 245 10.70 1.44 4.60
C ASP A 245 10.26 2.65 5.45
N GLY A 246 10.52 3.87 4.99
CA GLY A 246 10.30 5.05 5.81
C GLY A 246 10.72 6.37 5.17
N ILE A 247 10.93 7.37 6.01
CA ILE A 247 11.33 8.70 5.58
C ILE A 247 12.24 9.37 6.60
N GLY A 248 13.20 10.14 6.13
CA GLY A 248 13.91 11.13 6.94
C GLY A 248 13.37 12.53 6.71
N ILE A 249 13.35 13.36 7.75
CA ILE A 249 13.05 14.79 7.64
C ILE A 249 14.19 15.62 8.25
N GLN A 250 14.50 16.74 7.61
CA GLN A 250 15.36 17.77 8.19
C GLN A 250 14.52 19.00 8.52
N ARG A 251 14.60 19.48 9.76
CA ARG A 251 13.87 20.67 10.21
C ARG A 251 14.68 21.94 10.01
N ASP A 252 13.97 23.05 9.82
CA ASP A 252 14.47 24.42 9.80
C ASP A 252 14.81 24.90 11.21
N ALA A 253 15.88 24.34 11.77
CA ALA A 253 16.45 24.78 13.03
C ALA A 253 17.96 24.48 13.06
N THR A 254 18.75 25.45 13.50
CA THR A 254 20.23 25.42 13.48
C THR A 254 20.84 24.19 14.16
N THR A 255 20.14 23.60 15.13
CA THR A 255 20.60 22.44 15.90
C THR A 255 19.74 21.19 15.69
N ALA A 256 18.75 21.24 14.78
CA ALA A 256 17.91 20.08 14.53
C ALA A 256 18.70 18.99 13.81
N LYS A 257 18.81 17.85 14.47
CA LYS A 257 19.29 16.64 13.83
C LYS A 257 18.25 16.10 12.85
N PRO A 258 18.69 15.40 11.78
CA PRO A 258 17.81 14.59 10.97
C PRO A 258 16.98 13.62 11.83
N GLN A 259 15.70 13.54 11.51
CA GLN A 259 14.72 12.67 12.17
C GLN A 259 14.28 11.61 11.18
N PHE A 260 14.30 10.33 11.56
CA PHE A 260 13.94 9.23 10.66
C PHE A 260 12.79 8.42 11.24
N PHE A 261 11.85 8.04 10.39
CA PHE A 261 10.64 7.31 10.75
C PHE A 261 10.54 6.06 9.87
N VAL A 262 10.57 4.88 10.47
CA VAL A 262 10.32 3.61 9.79
C VAL A 262 8.82 3.33 9.86
N THR A 263 8.13 3.48 8.75
CA THR A 263 6.67 3.34 8.61
C THR A 263 6.26 2.02 7.96
N GLY A 264 7.22 1.28 7.40
CA GLY A 264 6.98 0.05 6.64
C GLY A 264 6.56 0.29 5.18
N ASP A 265 6.35 1.54 4.78
CA ASP A 265 5.97 1.91 3.42
C ASP A 265 6.57 3.27 3.05
N GLY A 266 7.83 3.23 2.61
CA GLY A 266 8.58 4.43 2.28
C GLY A 266 8.05 5.20 1.08
N TRP A 267 7.53 4.47 0.08
CA TRP A 267 6.96 5.07 -1.12
C TRP A 267 5.72 5.90 -0.78
N PHE A 268 4.75 5.32 -0.06
CA PHE A 268 3.55 6.05 0.33
C PHE A 268 3.90 7.19 1.27
N THR A 269 4.77 6.95 2.27
CA THR A 269 5.15 7.97 3.24
C THR A 269 5.81 9.18 2.58
N TYR A 270 6.75 8.96 1.67
CA TYR A 270 7.39 10.05 0.95
C TYR A 270 6.38 10.84 0.10
N ASN A 271 5.57 10.15 -0.71
CA ASN A 271 4.60 10.82 -1.58
C ASN A 271 3.54 11.57 -0.78
N LEU A 272 3.07 11.01 0.33
CA LEU A 272 2.12 11.64 1.23
C LEU A 272 2.67 12.97 1.76
N LEU A 273 3.87 12.93 2.36
CA LEU A 273 4.48 14.10 2.99
C LEU A 273 4.90 15.17 1.97
N ALA A 274 5.44 14.75 0.82
CA ALA A 274 5.85 15.67 -0.24
C ALA A 274 4.65 16.42 -0.85
N ASN A 275 3.51 15.74 -1.09
CA ASN A 275 2.32 16.40 -1.63
C ASN A 275 1.65 17.31 -0.60
N ILE A 276 1.55 16.88 0.65
CA ILE A 276 0.94 17.70 1.71
C ILE A 276 1.74 18.97 1.98
N ALA A 277 3.07 18.88 1.99
CA ALA A 277 3.91 20.06 2.17
C ALA A 277 3.74 21.11 1.05
N ASN A 278 3.22 20.70 -0.13
CA ASN A 278 2.94 21.59 -1.26
C ASN A 278 1.49 22.12 -1.29
N LEU A 279 0.59 21.64 -0.42
CA LEU A 279 -0.79 22.13 -0.33
C LEU A 279 -0.91 23.47 0.42
N GLY A 280 0.15 23.91 1.10
CA GLY A 280 0.19 25.09 1.97
C GLY A 280 1.10 26.20 1.46
#